data_AF-A0A7M7NY74-F1
#
_entry.id   AF-A0A7M7NY74-F1
#
_cell.length_a   1.000
_cell.length_b   1.000
_cell.length_c   1.000
_cell.angle_alpha   90.00
_cell.angle_beta   90.00
_cell.angle_gamma   90.00
#
_symmetry.space_group_name_H-M   'P 1'
#
loop_
_entity.id
_entity.type
_entity.pdbx_description
1 polymer ?
#
loop_
_entity_poly.entity_id
_entity_poly.type
_entity_poly.pdbx_seq_one_letter_code
_entity_poly.pdbx_strand_id
1 'polypeptide(L)'
;MPPNFVKTDIYDEASAVISKAQIKEKSIKSLVYESNSKNIRQLYALVCESLKYATIIEEIIDSTAFLQKVPWMDRNLALVLLYDFLFGKKLAGACSGKYRKAVVKQKKELKAELQKMKEKKGATSSSDLLPSQVKDEVSIPRYIRVNLLKTSIDDVIAAFIEAGYTCVMTRDEAEEEKQDATPKYISNLSVDVSRSLGQYEFAADLHLDDVLVFAARTDFHSHPLYLQGHIILMDKASCFPAYVLSAKPGSHVIDACSAPGNKTSHMASLLRNDAKIYSYDLDPKRISVMNTLLERAGVSAAKTIHQDFLTTDPCSEENMCVEYTIVDPSCSGSGMASRKDYLVDDDMQEDRARLRSLHQLQCRILTHALSFPSVRRVVYSTCSVHREENEDVVRTVLEQSDGFRLVPVMQGTWDRRGLSTSQDGEEDHIGECCVRASPHTDLTNGFFVALFERTGKSGTGVSKRQVPEDTINGHGQSLDEKHSKKKKKAKVGKEETVESQEEALKADVVEDDQKDKNERKKKKKRRKENEMNVDVCASDEISDDVKQIKKKHKKSKNESEESDELVMDKCGKKEKKKKGSKRKSSENSDSAPLVTDQANESQPSAKKKKKTKKIDM
;
A
#
# COMPACT_ATOMS: atom_id res chain seq x y z
N MET A 1 -39.20 1.44 -20.83
CA MET A 1 -37.91 0.86 -21.24
C MET A 1 -36.84 1.31 -20.25
N PRO A 2 -35.95 0.44 -19.75
CA PRO A 2 -34.78 0.91 -19.02
C PRO A 2 -33.89 1.72 -19.99
N PRO A 3 -33.13 2.71 -19.49
CA PRO A 3 -32.25 3.49 -20.35
C PRO A 3 -31.25 2.57 -21.04
N ASN A 4 -31.10 2.75 -22.35
CA ASN A 4 -30.08 2.08 -23.16
C ASN A 4 -28.71 2.32 -22.52
N PHE A 5 -28.17 1.32 -21.83
CA PHE A 5 -26.75 1.31 -21.46
C PHE A 5 -25.95 1.21 -22.76
N VAL A 6 -25.50 2.36 -23.27
CA VAL A 6 -24.45 2.39 -24.28
C VAL A 6 -23.26 1.67 -23.66
N LYS A 7 -22.85 0.56 -24.25
CA LYS A 7 -21.69 -0.20 -23.81
C LYS A 7 -20.45 0.66 -24.12
N THR A 8 -20.00 1.42 -23.13
CA THR A 8 -18.76 2.20 -23.22
C THR A 8 -17.58 1.26 -23.45
N ASP A 9 -16.65 1.67 -24.31
CA ASP A 9 -15.44 0.89 -24.56
C ASP A 9 -14.48 1.06 -23.38
N ILE A 10 -13.72 0.02 -23.05
CA ILE A 10 -12.74 0.05 -21.95
C ILE A 10 -11.66 1.12 -22.19
N TYR A 11 -11.39 1.48 -23.45
CA TYR A 11 -10.50 2.58 -23.81
C TYR A 11 -11.07 3.95 -23.44
N ASP A 12 -12.39 4.14 -23.60
CA ASP A 12 -13.06 5.38 -23.20
C ASP A 12 -13.05 5.51 -21.67
N GLU A 13 -13.31 4.41 -20.97
CA GLU A 13 -13.20 4.34 -19.51
C GLU A 13 -11.77 4.65 -19.05
N ALA A 14 -10.75 4.09 -19.70
CA ALA A 14 -9.34 4.35 -19.39
C ALA A 14 -8.95 5.81 -19.64
N SER A 15 -9.37 6.39 -20.77
CA SER A 15 -9.14 7.81 -21.09
C SER A 15 -9.78 8.73 -20.05
N ALA A 16 -11.01 8.42 -19.62
CA ALA A 16 -11.70 9.19 -18.59
C ALA A 16 -11.00 9.10 -17.24
N VAL A 17 -10.51 7.92 -16.85
CA VAL A 17 -9.70 7.75 -15.64
C VAL A 17 -8.42 8.57 -15.71
N ILE A 18 -7.68 8.51 -16.82
CA ILE A 18 -6.43 9.27 -16.99
C ILE A 18 -6.70 10.78 -16.88
N SER A 19 -7.73 11.27 -17.57
CA SER A 19 -8.10 12.69 -17.55
C SER A 19 -8.40 13.19 -16.14
N LYS A 20 -9.13 12.39 -15.35
CA LYS A 20 -9.43 12.70 -13.94
C LYS A 20 -8.21 12.61 -13.03
N ALA A 21 -7.31 11.66 -13.30
CA ALA A 21 -6.07 11.50 -12.54
C ALA A 21 -5.11 12.67 -12.79
N GLN A 22 -5.00 13.15 -14.03
CA GLN A 22 -4.16 14.31 -14.40
C GLN A 22 -4.60 15.61 -13.72
N ILE A 23 -5.90 15.81 -13.52
CA ILE A 23 -6.43 16.95 -12.74
C ILE A 23 -6.45 16.70 -11.23
N LYS A 24 -5.79 15.63 -10.76
CA LYS A 24 -5.65 15.24 -9.35
C LYS A 24 -6.99 15.12 -8.61
N GLU A 25 -8.06 14.73 -9.30
CA GLU A 25 -9.40 14.56 -8.69
C GLU A 25 -9.34 13.50 -7.58
N LYS A 26 -8.76 12.33 -7.89
CA LYS A 26 -8.52 11.20 -6.97
C LYS A 26 -7.35 10.35 -7.49
N SER A 27 -6.88 9.41 -6.66
CA SER A 27 -5.89 8.42 -7.09
C SER A 27 -6.40 7.57 -8.25
N ILE A 28 -5.50 7.08 -9.10
CA ILE A 28 -5.83 6.20 -10.23
C ILE A 28 -6.64 4.99 -9.74
N LYS A 29 -6.22 4.40 -8.61
CA LYS A 29 -6.91 3.25 -8.01
C LYS A 29 -8.35 3.62 -7.65
N SER A 30 -8.55 4.71 -6.90
CA SER A 30 -9.90 5.15 -6.52
C SER A 30 -10.80 5.38 -7.74
N LEU A 31 -10.28 6.08 -8.77
CA LEU A 31 -11.02 6.36 -10.01
C LEU A 31 -11.44 5.08 -10.75
N VAL A 32 -10.54 4.09 -10.82
CA VAL A 32 -10.84 2.81 -11.49
C VAL A 32 -11.86 1.97 -10.72
N TYR A 33 -11.79 1.93 -9.39
CA TYR A 33 -12.77 1.18 -8.61
C TYR A 33 -14.15 1.86 -8.56
N GLU A 34 -14.20 3.19 -8.75
CA GLU A 34 -15.45 3.94 -8.86
C GLU A 34 -16.06 3.95 -10.28
N SER A 35 -15.31 3.51 -11.31
CA SER A 35 -15.73 3.64 -12.72
C SER A 35 -16.88 2.71 -13.15
N ASN A 36 -17.43 1.88 -12.23
CA ASN A 36 -18.43 0.84 -12.52
C ASN A 36 -18.06 -0.10 -13.70
N SER A 37 -16.76 -0.18 -14.03
CA SER A 37 -16.26 -1.01 -15.13
C SER A 37 -16.52 -2.49 -14.87
N LYS A 38 -16.89 -3.24 -15.91
CA LYS A 38 -17.06 -4.70 -15.80
C LYS A 38 -15.72 -5.42 -15.57
N ASN A 39 -14.62 -4.84 -16.06
CA ASN A 39 -13.30 -5.45 -16.03
C ASN A 39 -12.29 -4.56 -15.28
N ILE A 40 -12.55 -4.27 -14.00
CA ILE A 40 -11.72 -3.37 -13.16
C ILE A 40 -10.23 -3.71 -13.22
N ARG A 41 -9.84 -4.99 -13.17
CA ARG A 41 -8.42 -5.41 -13.26
C ARG A 41 -7.79 -5.05 -14.60
N GLN A 42 -8.52 -5.27 -15.70
CA GLN A 42 -8.05 -4.96 -17.04
C GLN A 42 -7.95 -3.44 -17.23
N LEU A 43 -8.96 -2.69 -16.77
CA LEU A 43 -8.97 -1.23 -16.83
C LEU A 43 -7.80 -0.64 -16.04
N TYR A 44 -7.56 -1.11 -14.80
CA TYR A 44 -6.46 -0.66 -13.98
C TYR A 44 -5.10 -0.91 -14.65
N ALA A 45 -4.90 -2.13 -15.18
CA ALA A 45 -3.68 -2.49 -15.89
C ALA A 45 -3.47 -1.62 -17.14
N LEU A 46 -4.53 -1.41 -17.93
CA LEU A 46 -4.49 -0.61 -19.15
C LEU A 46 -4.12 0.85 -18.85
N VAL A 47 -4.74 1.48 -17.85
CA VAL A 47 -4.43 2.85 -17.43
C VAL A 47 -2.97 2.96 -16.97
N CYS A 48 -2.56 2.08 -16.05
CA CYS A 48 -1.22 2.13 -15.48
C CYS A 48 -0.13 1.94 -16.53
N GLU A 49 -0.30 0.95 -17.41
CA GLU A 49 0.70 0.69 -18.42
C GLU A 49 0.70 1.76 -19.52
N SER A 50 -0.45 2.33 -19.89
CA SER A 50 -0.50 3.45 -20.83
C SER A 50 0.28 4.65 -20.29
N LEU A 51 0.10 4.97 -19.01
CA LEU A 51 0.81 6.05 -18.34
C LEU A 51 2.32 5.79 -18.20
N LYS A 52 2.76 4.55 -17.96
CA LYS A 52 4.19 4.18 -17.95
C LYS A 52 4.90 4.53 -19.26
N TYR A 53 4.21 4.40 -20.39
CA TYR A 53 4.74 4.69 -21.73
C TYR A 53 4.35 6.08 -22.23
N ALA A 54 3.73 6.94 -21.40
CA ALA A 54 3.14 8.19 -21.85
C ALA A 54 4.13 9.10 -22.58
N THR A 55 5.31 9.36 -22.01
CA THR A 55 6.35 10.19 -22.65
C THR A 55 6.73 9.69 -24.04
N ILE A 56 6.86 8.36 -24.21
CA ILE A 56 7.21 7.74 -25.49
C ILE A 56 6.04 7.88 -26.49
N ILE A 57 4.82 7.62 -26.03
CA ILE A 57 3.63 7.64 -26.88
C ILE A 57 3.29 9.07 -27.31
N GLU A 58 3.45 10.05 -26.41
CA GLU A 58 3.25 11.46 -26.71
C GLU A 58 4.25 11.96 -27.77
N GLU A 59 5.53 11.58 -27.65
CA GLU A 59 6.53 11.88 -28.69
C GLU A 59 6.14 11.28 -30.05
N ILE A 60 5.55 10.07 -30.08
CA ILE A 60 5.02 9.45 -31.31
C ILE A 60 3.81 10.22 -31.84
N ILE A 61 2.86 10.59 -30.98
CA ILE A 61 1.66 11.33 -31.36
C ILE A 61 2.05 12.63 -32.07
N ASP A 62 2.98 13.37 -31.48
CA ASP A 62 3.45 14.66 -32.00
C ASP A 62 4.28 14.47 -33.28
N SER A 63 5.25 13.54 -33.29
CA SER A 63 6.14 13.31 -34.45
C SER A 63 5.41 12.78 -35.67
N THR A 64 4.34 12.00 -35.48
CA THR A 64 3.54 11.44 -36.59
C THR A 64 2.35 12.32 -36.97
N ALA A 65 2.12 13.42 -36.24
CA ALA A 65 0.92 14.24 -36.34
C ALA A 65 -0.37 13.41 -36.27
N PHE A 66 -0.39 12.39 -35.42
CA PHE A 66 -1.45 11.38 -35.37
C PHE A 66 -2.83 12.01 -35.13
N LEU A 67 -2.93 12.95 -34.19
CA LEU A 67 -4.18 13.64 -33.86
C LEU A 67 -4.67 14.57 -34.98
N GLN A 68 -3.77 15.13 -35.81
CA GLN A 68 -4.19 15.89 -36.99
C GLN A 68 -4.86 14.99 -38.03
N LYS A 69 -4.43 13.72 -38.13
CA LYS A 69 -5.02 12.70 -39.02
C LYS A 69 -6.30 12.10 -38.44
N VAL A 70 -6.54 12.23 -37.13
CA VAL A 70 -7.70 11.68 -36.40
C VAL A 70 -8.28 12.73 -35.43
N PRO A 71 -8.82 13.85 -35.93
CA PRO A 71 -9.14 15.03 -35.09
C PRO A 71 -10.30 14.84 -34.12
N TRP A 72 -11.09 13.78 -34.26
CA TRP A 72 -12.18 13.45 -33.33
C TRP A 72 -11.70 12.73 -32.08
N MET A 73 -10.45 12.23 -32.05
CA MET A 73 -9.89 11.49 -30.94
C MET A 73 -9.19 12.45 -29.99
N ASP A 74 -9.48 12.36 -28.70
CA ASP A 74 -8.74 13.13 -27.70
C ASP A 74 -7.37 12.51 -27.42
N ARG A 75 -6.50 13.31 -26.80
CA ARG A 75 -5.11 12.96 -26.55
C ARG A 75 -4.96 11.75 -25.61
N ASN A 76 -5.78 11.67 -24.55
CA ASN A 76 -5.73 10.56 -23.60
C ASN A 76 -6.27 9.26 -24.21
N LEU A 77 -7.30 9.33 -25.06
CA LEU A 77 -7.79 8.17 -25.80
C LEU A 77 -6.74 7.68 -26.81
N ALA A 78 -6.04 8.59 -27.50
CA ALA A 78 -4.92 8.24 -28.37
C ALA A 78 -3.79 7.56 -27.59
N LEU A 79 -3.42 8.10 -26.42
CA LEU A 79 -2.42 7.53 -25.53
C LEU A 79 -2.72 6.05 -25.21
N VAL A 80 -3.93 5.75 -24.74
CA VAL A 80 -4.32 4.38 -24.36
C VAL A 80 -4.36 3.45 -25.58
N LEU A 81 -4.93 3.90 -26.69
CA LEU A 81 -5.06 3.09 -27.91
C LEU A 81 -3.69 2.79 -28.54
N LEU A 82 -2.78 3.77 -28.54
CA LEU A 82 -1.44 3.59 -29.08
C LEU A 82 -0.58 2.74 -28.16
N TYR A 83 -0.75 2.82 -26.84
CA TYR A 83 -0.12 1.88 -25.90
C TYR A 83 -0.48 0.43 -26.26
N ASP A 84 -1.77 0.10 -26.30
CA ASP A 84 -2.19 -1.28 -26.52
C ASP A 84 -1.84 -1.78 -27.94
N PHE A 85 -1.75 -0.87 -28.91
CA PHE A 85 -1.31 -1.18 -30.27
C PHE A 85 0.19 -1.45 -30.40
N LEU A 86 1.02 -0.62 -29.77
CA LEU A 86 2.48 -0.64 -29.93
C LEU A 86 3.18 -1.59 -28.95
N PHE A 87 2.64 -1.72 -27.74
CA PHE A 87 3.28 -2.42 -26.61
C PHE A 87 2.40 -3.51 -25.99
N GLY A 88 1.07 -3.36 -26.05
CA GLY A 88 0.12 -4.31 -25.48
C GLY A 88 0.05 -5.67 -26.19
N LYS A 89 -0.75 -6.59 -25.64
CA LYS A 89 -0.91 -7.97 -26.14
C LYS A 89 -1.82 -8.08 -27.39
N LYS A 90 -2.07 -6.95 -28.06
CA LYS A 90 -2.96 -6.63 -29.20
C LYS A 90 -4.29 -6.05 -28.73
N LEU A 91 -4.74 -5.03 -29.48
CA LEU A 91 -6.14 -4.61 -29.71
C LEU A 91 -7.03 -5.83 -30.03
N ALA A 92 -7.36 -6.63 -29.02
CA ALA A 92 -8.05 -7.90 -29.18
C ALA A 92 -9.54 -7.75 -28.84
N GLY A 93 -10.38 -8.10 -29.82
CA GLY A 93 -11.79 -8.51 -29.68
C GLY A 93 -12.84 -7.47 -29.25
N ALA A 94 -12.51 -6.55 -28.35
CA ALA A 94 -13.49 -5.68 -27.69
C ALA A 94 -13.44 -4.21 -28.14
N CYS A 95 -12.40 -3.80 -28.86
CA CYS A 95 -12.24 -2.43 -29.34
C CYS A 95 -13.24 -2.09 -30.45
N SER A 96 -13.90 -0.95 -30.35
CA SER A 96 -14.82 -0.46 -31.38
C SER A 96 -14.13 -0.46 -32.76
N GLY A 97 -14.88 -0.87 -33.79
CA GLY A 97 -14.34 -0.93 -35.16
C GLY A 97 -13.82 0.43 -35.65
N LYS A 98 -14.31 1.54 -35.09
CA LYS A 98 -13.85 2.90 -35.40
C LYS A 98 -12.41 3.13 -34.92
N TYR A 99 -12.11 2.75 -33.67
CA TYR A 99 -10.81 2.98 -33.04
C TYR A 99 -9.72 2.15 -33.73
N ARG A 100 -10.00 0.86 -33.92
CA ARG A 100 -9.09 -0.04 -34.63
C ARG A 100 -8.78 0.45 -36.04
N LYS A 101 -9.80 0.90 -36.80
CA LYS A 101 -9.59 1.42 -38.17
C LYS A 101 -8.68 2.66 -38.17
N ALA A 102 -8.87 3.58 -37.23
CA ALA A 102 -8.07 4.80 -37.14
C ALA A 102 -6.57 4.51 -36.88
N VAL A 103 -6.28 3.63 -35.92
CA VAL A 103 -4.90 3.24 -35.58
C VAL A 103 -4.26 2.41 -36.69
N VAL A 104 -4.96 1.39 -37.21
CA VAL A 104 -4.42 0.47 -38.23
C VAL A 104 -4.11 1.20 -39.54
N LYS A 105 -4.89 2.24 -39.90
CA LYS A 105 -4.62 3.07 -41.10
C LYS A 105 -3.22 3.70 -41.07
N GLN A 106 -2.70 3.97 -39.87
CA GLN A 106 -1.41 4.64 -39.65
C GLN A 106 -0.31 3.67 -39.15
N LYS A 107 -0.57 2.35 -39.19
CA LYS A 107 0.31 1.30 -38.64
C LYS A 107 1.77 1.41 -39.08
N LYS A 108 2.03 1.71 -40.36
CA LYS A 108 3.40 1.77 -40.90
C LYS A 108 4.20 2.91 -40.28
N GLU A 109 3.60 4.10 -40.23
CA GLU A 109 4.23 5.31 -39.69
C GLU A 109 4.48 5.19 -38.18
N LEU A 110 3.46 4.76 -37.42
CA LEU A 110 3.57 4.59 -35.95
C LEU A 110 4.68 3.60 -35.57
N LYS A 111 4.80 2.49 -36.31
CA LYS A 111 5.85 1.50 -36.07
C LYS A 111 7.23 1.99 -36.51
N ALA A 112 7.31 2.76 -37.59
CA ALA A 112 8.57 3.33 -38.07
C ALA A 112 9.12 4.35 -37.06
N GLU A 113 8.27 5.22 -36.50
CA GLU A 113 8.73 6.20 -35.50
C GLU A 113 9.18 5.51 -34.21
N LEU A 114 8.46 4.50 -33.73
CA LEU A 114 8.91 3.70 -32.58
C LEU A 114 10.27 3.05 -32.82
N GLN A 115 10.49 2.49 -34.02
CA GLN A 115 11.76 1.86 -34.37
C GLN A 115 12.91 2.88 -34.40
N LYS A 116 12.68 4.05 -34.99
CA LYS A 116 13.64 5.16 -35.02
C LYS A 116 14.00 5.65 -33.61
N MET A 117 13.03 5.72 -32.69
CA MET A 117 13.32 6.05 -31.29
C MET A 117 14.16 4.99 -30.59
N LYS A 118 13.95 3.70 -30.87
CA LYS A 118 14.79 2.61 -30.36
C LYS A 118 16.22 2.74 -30.82
N GLU A 119 16.43 2.97 -32.11
CA GLU A 119 17.75 3.15 -32.71
C GLU A 119 18.48 4.35 -32.09
N LYS A 120 17.78 5.50 -31.95
CA LYS A 120 18.33 6.71 -31.34
C LYS A 120 18.80 6.50 -29.90
N LYS A 121 18.10 5.66 -29.12
CA LYS A 121 18.43 5.35 -27.72
C LYS A 121 19.28 4.09 -27.56
N GLY A 122 19.70 3.43 -28.64
CA GLY A 122 20.41 2.15 -28.57
C GLY A 122 19.61 1.03 -27.89
N ALA A 123 18.28 1.13 -27.88
CA ALA A 123 17.37 0.24 -27.18
C ALA A 123 17.09 -1.04 -28.00
N THR A 124 17.23 -2.20 -27.37
CA THR A 124 16.95 -3.51 -27.99
C THR A 124 15.47 -3.91 -27.83
N SER A 125 14.84 -3.45 -26.75
CA SER A 125 13.47 -3.73 -26.39
C SER A 125 12.66 -2.43 -26.23
N SER A 126 11.32 -2.54 -26.23
CA SER A 126 10.46 -1.39 -25.94
C SER A 126 10.55 -0.94 -24.47
N SER A 127 10.82 -1.87 -23.55
CA SER A 127 11.06 -1.54 -22.13
C SER A 127 12.35 -0.76 -21.92
N ASP A 128 13.35 -0.90 -22.80
CA ASP A 128 14.59 -0.12 -22.75
C ASP A 128 14.35 1.38 -23.04
N LEU A 129 13.19 1.75 -23.57
CA LEU A 129 12.83 3.14 -23.81
C LEU A 129 12.31 3.86 -22.56
N LEU A 130 11.87 3.09 -21.54
CA LEU A 130 11.26 3.63 -20.33
C LEU A 130 12.27 4.46 -19.50
N PRO A 131 11.81 5.48 -18.76
CA PRO A 131 12.64 6.19 -17.79
C PRO A 131 13.22 5.22 -16.74
N SER A 132 14.41 5.53 -16.20
CA SER A 132 15.04 4.71 -15.15
C SER A 132 14.11 4.53 -13.94
N GLN A 133 13.38 5.58 -13.54
CA GLN A 133 12.42 5.51 -12.44
C GLN A 133 11.30 4.46 -12.64
N VAL A 134 10.97 4.12 -13.89
CA VAL A 134 9.94 3.12 -14.22
C VAL A 134 10.56 1.74 -14.42
N LYS A 135 11.82 1.66 -14.86
CA LYS A 135 12.55 0.40 -15.06
C LYS A 135 12.90 -0.29 -13.75
N ASP A 136 13.16 0.49 -12.71
CA ASP A 136 13.57 0.00 -11.39
C ASP A 136 12.36 -0.37 -10.50
N GLU A 137 11.19 -0.72 -11.07
CA GLU A 137 9.98 -1.08 -10.29
C GLU A 137 10.28 -2.27 -9.37
N VAL A 138 10.47 -1.99 -8.09
CA VAL A 138 10.92 -2.96 -7.10
C VAL A 138 9.81 -3.96 -6.78
N SER A 139 10.13 -5.24 -6.87
CA SER A 139 9.21 -6.31 -6.51
C SER A 139 9.20 -6.51 -4.98
N ILE A 140 8.30 -5.80 -4.31
CA ILE A 140 8.09 -5.94 -2.87
C ILE A 140 7.51 -7.33 -2.53
N PRO A 141 8.09 -8.07 -1.55
CA PRO A 141 7.56 -9.32 -1.02
C PRO A 141 6.12 -9.20 -0.52
N ARG A 142 5.43 -10.33 -0.41
CA ARG A 142 4.10 -10.37 0.18
C ARG A 142 4.22 -10.53 1.69
N TYR A 143 4.04 -9.44 2.41
CA TYR A 143 3.89 -9.49 3.87
C TYR A 143 2.45 -9.80 4.26
N ILE A 144 2.30 -10.64 5.28
CA ILE A 144 1.05 -10.86 5.99
C ILE A 144 1.29 -10.64 7.49
N ARG A 145 0.32 -10.04 8.16
CA ARG A 145 0.26 -9.98 9.61
C ARG A 145 -0.68 -11.07 10.10
N VAL A 146 -0.24 -11.86 11.07
CA VAL A 146 -1.10 -12.82 11.78
C VAL A 146 -2.01 -12.07 12.74
N ASN A 147 -3.30 -12.38 12.70
CA ASN A 147 -4.27 -11.79 13.62
C ASN A 147 -4.35 -12.59 14.93
N LEU A 148 -3.64 -12.11 15.94
CA LEU A 148 -3.50 -12.78 17.23
C LEU A 148 -4.79 -12.79 18.07
N LEU A 149 -5.85 -12.12 17.62
CA LEU A 149 -7.19 -12.21 18.22
C LEU A 149 -7.93 -13.48 17.83
N LYS A 150 -7.57 -14.07 16.68
CA LYS A 150 -8.33 -15.18 16.08
C LYS A 150 -7.53 -16.48 16.00
N THR A 151 -6.21 -16.39 15.97
CA THR A 151 -5.33 -17.53 15.76
C THR A 151 -3.96 -17.26 16.38
N SER A 152 -3.11 -18.28 16.46
CA SER A 152 -1.69 -18.12 16.80
C SER A 152 -0.83 -18.08 15.53
N ILE A 153 0.40 -17.61 15.66
CA ILE A 153 1.37 -17.63 14.56
C ILE A 153 1.67 -19.09 14.18
N ASP A 154 1.83 -19.96 15.17
CA ASP A 154 2.19 -21.36 14.96
C ASP A 154 1.08 -22.12 14.21
N ASP A 155 -0.20 -21.82 14.49
CA ASP A 155 -1.33 -22.39 13.73
C ASP A 155 -1.32 -21.94 12.26
N VAL A 156 -0.98 -20.67 11.99
CA VAL A 156 -0.89 -20.15 10.62
C VAL A 156 0.29 -20.79 9.88
N ILE A 157 1.44 -20.92 10.53
CA ILE A 157 2.61 -21.62 9.99
C ILE A 157 2.25 -23.07 9.65
N ALA A 158 1.62 -23.79 10.59
CA ALA A 158 1.18 -25.16 10.38
C ALA A 158 0.20 -25.29 9.20
N ALA A 159 -0.77 -24.37 9.09
CA ALA A 159 -1.73 -24.35 8.00
C ALA A 159 -1.06 -24.12 6.62
N PHE A 160 -0.03 -23.28 6.54
CA PHE A 160 0.72 -23.09 5.30
C PHE A 160 1.58 -24.30 4.96
N ILE A 161 2.22 -24.93 5.94
CA ILE A 161 2.97 -26.18 5.74
C ILE A 161 2.05 -27.29 5.23
N GLU A 162 0.86 -27.46 5.82
CA GLU A 162 -0.15 -28.41 5.35
C GLU A 162 -0.62 -28.09 3.91
N ALA A 163 -0.70 -26.81 3.55
CA ALA A 163 -1.01 -26.35 2.20
C ALA A 163 0.15 -26.52 1.20
N GLY A 164 1.28 -27.11 1.61
CA GLY A 164 2.42 -27.42 0.76
C GLY A 164 3.47 -26.31 0.67
N TYR A 165 3.44 -25.33 1.56
CA TYR A 165 4.51 -24.33 1.67
C TYR A 165 5.68 -24.84 2.51
N THR A 166 6.87 -24.32 2.23
CA THR A 166 8.08 -24.57 3.03
C THR A 166 8.45 -23.32 3.82
N CYS A 167 8.68 -23.46 5.13
CA CYS A 167 9.22 -22.39 5.96
C CYS A 167 10.75 -22.42 5.84
N VAL A 168 11.36 -21.40 5.24
CA VAL A 168 12.82 -21.34 5.00
C VAL A 168 13.59 -20.67 6.13
N MET A 169 12.87 -19.97 7.02
CA MET A 169 13.41 -19.38 8.24
C MET A 169 12.30 -19.36 9.28
N THR A 170 12.50 -20.13 10.33
CA THR A 170 11.59 -20.24 11.47
C THR A 170 11.74 -19.05 12.41
N ARG A 171 10.83 -18.94 13.38
CA ARG A 171 10.87 -17.89 14.40
C ARG A 171 12.07 -18.03 15.34
N ASP A 172 12.39 -19.26 15.72
CA ASP A 172 13.51 -19.54 16.61
C ASP A 172 14.84 -19.19 15.93
N GLU A 173 15.02 -19.60 14.66
CA GLU A 173 16.18 -19.21 13.85
C GLU A 173 16.27 -17.69 13.68
N ALA A 174 15.15 -17.01 13.43
CA ALA A 174 15.13 -15.55 13.31
C ALA A 174 15.49 -14.84 14.63
N GLU A 175 15.17 -15.42 15.79
CA GLU A 175 15.54 -14.88 17.09
C GLU A 175 17.02 -15.14 17.41
N GLU A 176 17.53 -16.32 17.08
CA GLU A 176 18.96 -16.65 17.21
C GLU A 176 19.83 -15.68 16.39
N GLU A 177 19.43 -15.36 15.16
CA GLU A 177 20.15 -14.40 14.30
C GLU A 177 20.18 -12.97 14.86
N LYS A 178 19.21 -12.58 15.69
CA LYS A 178 19.18 -11.26 16.35
C LYS A 178 20.18 -11.15 17.50
N GLN A 179 20.59 -12.28 18.09
CA GLN A 179 21.44 -12.29 19.27
C GLN A 179 22.82 -11.71 18.94
N ASP A 180 23.20 -10.63 19.63
CA ASP A 180 24.47 -9.89 19.46
C ASP A 180 24.73 -9.35 18.03
N ALA A 181 23.69 -9.28 17.20
CA ALA A 181 23.79 -8.79 15.84
C ALA A 181 23.70 -7.27 15.75
N THR A 182 24.30 -6.71 14.69
CA THR A 182 24.14 -5.29 14.36
C THR A 182 22.81 -5.06 13.61
N PRO A 183 22.17 -3.89 13.74
CA PRO A 183 20.93 -3.59 12.99
C PRO A 183 21.11 -3.70 11.48
N LYS A 184 22.30 -3.32 10.98
CA LYS A 184 22.69 -3.46 9.57
C LYS A 184 22.70 -4.90 9.10
N TYR A 185 23.21 -5.81 9.93
CA TYR A 185 23.20 -7.24 9.62
C TYR A 185 21.77 -7.76 9.49
N ILE A 186 20.92 -7.49 10.49
CA ILE A 186 19.52 -7.93 10.52
C ILE A 186 18.70 -7.37 9.36
N SER A 187 18.90 -6.09 9.04
CA SER A 187 18.24 -5.45 7.89
C SER A 187 18.65 -6.09 6.57
N ASN A 188 19.94 -6.37 6.37
CA ASN A 188 20.43 -7.06 5.17
C ASN A 188 19.92 -8.50 5.07
N LEU A 189 19.98 -9.25 6.17
CA LEU A 189 19.49 -10.63 6.22
C LEU A 189 18.00 -10.70 5.89
N SER A 190 17.19 -9.78 6.43
CA SER A 190 15.76 -9.68 6.10
C SER A 190 15.50 -9.45 4.62
N VAL A 191 16.32 -8.64 3.98
CA VAL A 191 16.23 -8.37 2.53
C VAL A 191 16.66 -9.60 1.72
N ASP A 192 17.76 -10.25 2.11
CA ASP A 192 18.30 -11.41 1.41
C ASP A 192 17.34 -12.61 1.49
N VAL A 193 16.82 -12.91 2.68
CA VAL A 193 15.77 -13.92 2.88
C VAL A 193 14.59 -13.61 1.97
N SER A 194 14.06 -12.38 2.05
CA SER A 194 12.88 -11.97 1.27
C SER A 194 13.05 -12.06 -0.24
N ARG A 195 14.27 -11.80 -0.77
CA ARG A 195 14.58 -11.93 -2.20
C ARG A 195 14.72 -13.37 -2.66
N SER A 196 15.15 -14.25 -1.76
CA SER A 196 15.44 -15.65 -2.07
C SER A 196 14.20 -16.54 -2.11
N LEU A 197 13.08 -16.08 -1.52
CA LEU A 197 11.84 -16.84 -1.42
C LEU A 197 11.27 -17.28 -2.79
N GLY A 198 11.10 -18.59 -2.94
CA GLY A 198 10.34 -19.23 -4.00
C GLY A 198 8.82 -19.12 -3.85
N GLN A 199 8.07 -19.48 -4.91
CA GLN A 199 6.61 -19.33 -4.99
C GLN A 199 5.82 -20.03 -3.88
N TYR A 200 6.38 -21.09 -3.28
CA TYR A 200 5.79 -21.87 -2.19
C TYR A 200 6.67 -21.86 -0.94
N GLU A 201 7.43 -20.78 -0.76
CA GLU A 201 8.27 -20.58 0.41
C GLU A 201 7.83 -19.34 1.18
N PHE A 202 8.04 -19.39 2.49
CA PHE A 202 7.82 -18.25 3.38
C PHE A 202 8.84 -18.27 4.52
N ALA A 203 8.95 -17.14 5.21
CA ALA A 203 9.81 -17.00 6.38
C ALA A 203 9.09 -16.21 7.47
N ALA A 204 9.50 -16.43 8.72
CA ALA A 204 9.24 -15.51 9.82
C ALA A 204 9.95 -14.18 9.56
N ASP A 205 9.31 -13.06 9.94
CA ASP A 205 9.96 -11.76 9.83
C ASP A 205 11.00 -11.53 10.94
N LEU A 206 12.16 -10.99 10.55
CA LEU A 206 13.28 -10.71 11.46
C LEU A 206 13.08 -9.48 12.36
N HIS A 207 11.97 -8.74 12.25
CA HIS A 207 11.77 -7.50 13.01
C HIS A 207 10.45 -7.50 13.78
N LEU A 208 9.43 -8.22 13.30
CA LEU A 208 8.09 -8.28 13.88
C LEU A 208 7.63 -9.72 14.03
N ASP A 209 7.36 -10.13 15.27
CA ASP A 209 7.07 -11.54 15.59
C ASP A 209 5.75 -12.04 14.97
N ASP A 210 4.80 -11.14 14.70
CA ASP A 210 3.49 -11.47 14.15
C ASP A 210 3.40 -11.28 12.62
N VAL A 211 4.54 -11.12 11.95
CA VAL A 211 4.61 -10.95 10.49
C VAL A 211 5.29 -12.15 9.84
N LEU A 212 4.71 -12.62 8.74
CA LEU A 212 5.30 -13.62 7.85
C LEU A 212 5.53 -12.98 6.46
N VAL A 213 6.63 -13.37 5.82
CA VAL A 213 7.01 -12.88 4.49
C VAL A 213 6.97 -14.01 3.47
N PHE A 214 6.38 -13.72 2.31
CA PHE A 214 6.21 -14.63 1.19
C PHE A 214 6.81 -14.03 -0.08
N ALA A 215 7.09 -14.88 -1.07
CA ALA A 215 7.51 -14.44 -2.40
C ALA A 215 6.57 -13.35 -2.96
N ALA A 216 7.16 -12.41 -3.69
CA ALA A 216 6.41 -11.35 -4.32
C ALA A 216 5.30 -11.92 -5.24
N ARG A 217 4.17 -11.19 -5.34
CA ARG A 217 2.97 -11.58 -6.11
C ARG A 217 2.19 -12.79 -5.59
N THR A 218 2.57 -13.38 -4.46
CA THR A 218 1.70 -14.34 -3.77
C THR A 218 0.34 -13.71 -3.48
N ASP A 219 -0.73 -14.39 -3.89
CA ASP A 219 -2.11 -13.92 -3.78
C ASP A 219 -2.87 -14.67 -2.71
N PHE A 220 -3.40 -13.94 -1.74
CA PHE A 220 -4.17 -14.48 -0.63
C PHE A 220 -5.61 -13.95 -0.59
N HIS A 221 -6.06 -13.16 -1.57
CA HIS A 221 -7.38 -12.52 -1.49
C HIS A 221 -8.54 -13.52 -1.44
N SER A 222 -8.37 -14.72 -1.98
CA SER A 222 -9.33 -15.83 -1.90
C SER A 222 -8.94 -16.90 -0.87
N HIS A 223 -7.85 -16.72 -0.13
CA HIS A 223 -7.35 -17.72 0.81
C HIS A 223 -8.25 -17.79 2.05
N PRO A 224 -8.63 -18.99 2.55
CA PRO A 224 -9.51 -19.13 3.70
C PRO A 224 -9.06 -18.34 4.93
N LEU A 225 -7.77 -18.39 5.26
CA LEU A 225 -7.21 -17.62 6.39
C LEU A 225 -7.43 -16.11 6.24
N TYR A 226 -7.38 -15.56 5.03
CA TYR A 226 -7.60 -14.14 4.80
C TYR A 226 -9.09 -13.79 4.89
N LEU A 227 -9.96 -14.60 4.27
CA LEU A 227 -11.40 -14.39 4.27
C LEU A 227 -11.99 -14.46 5.70
N GLN A 228 -11.45 -15.36 6.53
CA GLN A 228 -11.85 -15.53 7.93
C GLN A 228 -11.22 -14.49 8.88
N GLY A 229 -10.28 -13.66 8.37
CA GLY A 229 -9.57 -12.64 9.14
C GLY A 229 -8.49 -13.19 10.07
N HIS A 230 -8.00 -14.41 9.85
CA HIS A 230 -6.85 -14.99 10.57
C HIS A 230 -5.52 -14.35 10.13
N ILE A 231 -5.43 -13.93 8.87
CA ILE A 231 -4.29 -13.19 8.33
C ILE A 231 -4.77 -11.88 7.70
N ILE A 232 -3.94 -10.85 7.76
CA ILE A 232 -4.22 -9.51 7.24
C ILE A 232 -3.10 -9.11 6.30
N LEU A 233 -3.45 -8.71 5.08
CA LEU A 233 -2.47 -8.25 4.09
C LEU A 233 -2.06 -6.82 4.41
N MET A 234 -0.83 -6.65 4.87
CA MET A 234 -0.32 -5.38 5.34
C MET A 234 1.19 -5.32 5.09
N ASP A 235 1.65 -4.20 4.55
CA ASP A 235 3.08 -3.95 4.37
C ASP A 235 3.79 -3.92 5.73
N LYS A 236 5.00 -4.49 5.80
CA LYS A 236 5.79 -4.61 7.04
C LYS A 236 6.03 -3.27 7.72
N ALA A 237 6.44 -2.24 6.98
CA ALA A 237 6.72 -0.93 7.57
C ALA A 237 5.46 -0.27 8.15
N SER A 238 4.29 -0.56 7.57
CA SER A 238 3.00 -0.10 8.10
C SER A 238 2.66 -0.72 9.46
N CYS A 239 3.28 -1.83 9.85
CA CYS A 239 3.09 -2.48 11.15
C CYS A 239 3.88 -1.79 12.28
N PHE A 240 4.96 -1.06 11.96
CA PHE A 240 5.84 -0.42 12.95
C PHE A 240 5.12 0.53 13.91
N PRO A 241 4.14 1.37 13.51
CA PRO A 241 3.58 2.34 14.45
C PRO A 241 2.92 1.72 15.68
N ALA A 242 2.14 0.66 15.50
CA ALA A 242 1.50 -0.04 16.61
C ALA A 242 2.50 -0.80 17.48
N TYR A 243 3.51 -1.42 16.87
CA TYR A 243 4.59 -2.11 17.57
C TYR A 243 5.43 -1.14 18.44
N VAL A 244 5.90 -0.06 17.82
CA VAL A 244 6.75 0.97 18.44
C VAL A 244 6.02 1.75 19.53
N LEU A 245 4.70 1.94 19.41
CA LEU A 245 3.91 2.61 20.46
C LEU A 245 4.00 1.84 21.78
N SER A 246 4.08 0.50 21.70
CA SER A 246 4.21 -0.39 22.85
C SER A 246 3.21 -0.04 23.95
N ALA A 247 1.95 0.16 23.54
CA ALA A 247 0.84 0.43 24.46
C ALA A 247 0.65 -0.76 25.41
N LYS A 248 0.10 -0.49 26.59
CA LYS A 248 -0.09 -1.52 27.63
C LYS A 248 -1.53 -2.04 27.64
N PRO A 249 -1.75 -3.32 27.95
CA PRO A 249 -3.09 -3.84 28.23
C PRO A 249 -3.80 -2.99 29.31
N GLY A 250 -5.12 -2.83 29.17
CA GLY A 250 -5.97 -1.99 30.02
C GLY A 250 -5.92 -0.49 29.74
N SER A 251 -5.05 -0.02 28.83
CA SER A 251 -4.88 1.41 28.55
C SER A 251 -5.96 1.99 27.62
N HIS A 252 -6.07 3.32 27.62
CA HIS A 252 -6.87 4.07 26.65
C HIS A 252 -5.95 4.61 25.55
N VAL A 253 -6.34 4.36 24.30
CA VAL A 253 -5.50 4.62 23.12
C VAL A 253 -6.31 5.37 22.05
N ILE A 254 -5.69 6.34 21.39
CA ILE A 254 -6.28 7.02 20.23
C ILE A 254 -5.58 6.56 18.93
N ASP A 255 -6.35 6.32 17.88
CA ASP A 255 -5.89 6.32 16.49
C ASP A 255 -6.52 7.53 15.78
N ALA A 256 -5.72 8.57 15.56
CA ALA A 256 -6.21 9.91 15.19
C ALA A 256 -6.71 10.02 13.73
N CYS A 257 -6.26 9.14 12.85
CA CYS A 257 -6.55 9.12 11.42
C CYS A 257 -6.70 7.66 10.94
N SER A 258 -7.65 6.97 11.55
CA SER A 258 -7.66 5.52 11.68
C SER A 258 -8.03 4.76 10.41
N ALA A 259 -8.95 5.29 9.57
CA ALA A 259 -9.50 4.48 8.50
C ALA A 259 -8.42 4.17 7.43
N PRO A 260 -8.37 2.97 6.84
CA PRO A 260 -9.36 1.90 6.91
C PRO A 260 -9.21 0.95 8.12
N GLY A 261 -8.40 1.26 9.14
CA GLY A 261 -8.36 0.52 10.41
C GLY A 261 -7.24 -0.53 10.53
N ASN A 262 -6.27 -0.53 9.61
CA ASN A 262 -5.16 -1.49 9.65
C ASN A 262 -4.29 -1.33 10.92
N LYS A 263 -4.01 -0.09 11.33
CA LYS A 263 -3.23 0.22 12.54
C LYS A 263 -4.05 0.00 13.81
N THR A 264 -5.31 0.47 13.85
CA THR A 264 -6.26 0.13 14.91
C THR A 264 -6.39 -1.39 15.13
N SER A 265 -6.59 -2.19 14.08
CA SER A 265 -6.67 -3.66 14.24
C SER A 265 -5.34 -4.27 14.69
N HIS A 266 -4.21 -3.66 14.34
CA HIS A 266 -2.90 -4.10 14.84
C HIS A 266 -2.80 -3.87 16.35
N MET A 267 -3.12 -2.65 16.81
CA MET A 267 -3.11 -2.34 18.23
C MET A 267 -4.03 -3.26 19.02
N ALA A 268 -5.26 -3.48 18.53
CA ALA A 268 -6.20 -4.41 19.15
C ALA A 268 -5.63 -5.84 19.24
N SER A 269 -4.95 -6.31 18.19
CA SER A 269 -4.28 -7.61 18.15
C SER A 269 -3.15 -7.71 19.18
N LEU A 270 -2.25 -6.74 19.21
CA LEU A 270 -1.13 -6.70 20.17
C LEU A 270 -1.62 -6.61 21.62
N LEU A 271 -2.69 -5.86 21.87
CA LEU A 271 -3.30 -5.68 23.19
C LEU A 271 -4.30 -6.79 23.54
N ARG A 272 -4.53 -7.76 22.66
CA ARG A 272 -5.51 -8.85 22.85
C ARG A 272 -6.92 -8.34 23.20
N ASN A 273 -7.35 -7.25 22.56
CA ASN A 273 -8.58 -6.51 22.87
C ASN A 273 -8.68 -5.98 24.32
N ASP A 274 -7.62 -6.05 25.13
CA ASP A 274 -7.57 -5.46 26.47
C ASP A 274 -7.11 -4.00 26.37
N ALA A 275 -7.99 -3.13 25.85
CA ALA A 275 -7.81 -1.69 25.77
C ALA A 275 -9.13 -1.00 25.44
N LYS A 276 -9.16 0.34 25.57
CA LYS A 276 -10.19 1.17 24.92
C LYS A 276 -9.54 1.97 23.81
N ILE A 277 -9.88 1.65 22.57
CA ILE A 277 -9.30 2.29 21.38
C ILE A 277 -10.32 3.25 20.79
N TYR A 278 -9.98 4.53 20.67
CA TYR A 278 -10.80 5.55 20.04
C TYR A 278 -10.25 5.83 18.64
N SER A 279 -10.98 5.40 17.62
CA SER A 279 -10.54 5.41 16.22
C SER A 279 -11.27 6.50 15.44
N TYR A 280 -10.59 7.63 15.22
CA TYR A 280 -11.14 8.81 14.54
C TYR A 280 -10.87 8.77 13.05
N ASP A 281 -11.84 9.16 12.23
CA ASP A 281 -11.62 9.52 10.82
C ASP A 281 -12.69 10.54 10.37
N LEU A 282 -12.40 11.28 9.31
CA LEU A 282 -13.29 12.31 8.76
C LEU A 282 -14.14 11.80 7.60
N ASP A 283 -13.72 10.73 6.91
CA ASP A 283 -14.44 10.23 5.74
C ASP A 283 -15.44 9.11 6.13
N PRO A 284 -16.77 9.34 6.00
CA PRO A 284 -17.77 8.35 6.38
C PRO A 284 -17.69 7.06 5.54
N LYS A 285 -17.23 7.13 4.29
CA LYS A 285 -17.04 5.94 3.45
C LYS A 285 -15.89 5.09 3.95
N ARG A 286 -14.76 5.74 4.31
CA ARG A 286 -13.60 5.02 4.88
C ARG A 286 -13.92 4.44 6.25
N ILE A 287 -14.74 5.11 7.06
CA ILE A 287 -15.25 4.56 8.33
C ILE A 287 -16.09 3.31 8.09
N SER A 288 -16.97 3.32 7.09
CA SER A 288 -17.75 2.12 6.75
C SER A 288 -16.85 0.93 6.43
N VAL A 289 -15.81 1.15 5.60
CA VAL A 289 -14.80 0.12 5.30
C VAL A 289 -14.05 -0.32 6.56
N MET A 290 -13.68 0.62 7.43
CA MET A 290 -13.02 0.34 8.69
C MET A 290 -13.87 -0.54 9.59
N ASN A 291 -15.17 -0.26 9.74
CA ASN A 291 -16.09 -1.08 10.54
C ASN A 291 -16.10 -2.53 10.06
N THR A 292 -16.22 -2.75 8.75
CA THR A 292 -16.18 -4.09 8.16
C THR A 292 -14.84 -4.79 8.41
N LEU A 293 -13.71 -4.07 8.28
CA LEU A 293 -12.39 -4.65 8.51
C LEU A 293 -12.13 -4.97 9.98
N LEU A 294 -12.57 -4.11 10.91
CA LEU A 294 -12.45 -4.33 12.35
C LEU A 294 -13.33 -5.48 12.82
N GLU A 295 -14.57 -5.57 12.34
CA GLU A 295 -15.48 -6.69 12.62
C GLU A 295 -14.89 -8.00 12.09
N ARG A 296 -14.42 -8.01 10.83
CA ARG A 296 -13.75 -9.20 10.26
C ARG A 296 -12.47 -9.55 11.01
N ALA A 297 -11.75 -8.59 11.56
CA ALA A 297 -10.58 -8.85 12.40
C ALA A 297 -10.93 -9.30 13.83
N GLY A 298 -12.21 -9.25 14.25
CA GLY A 298 -12.62 -9.59 15.61
C GLY A 298 -12.24 -8.54 16.65
N VAL A 299 -12.11 -7.28 16.24
CA VAL A 299 -11.77 -6.18 17.14
C VAL A 299 -13.01 -5.77 17.93
N SER A 300 -12.95 -5.90 19.26
CA SER A 300 -14.03 -5.47 20.18
C SER A 300 -13.65 -4.26 21.02
N ALA A 301 -12.35 -3.95 21.10
CA ALA A 301 -11.82 -2.85 21.91
C ALA A 301 -11.99 -1.46 21.30
N ALA A 302 -12.34 -1.37 20.01
CA ALA A 302 -12.33 -0.11 19.26
C ALA A 302 -13.72 0.53 19.13
N LYS A 303 -13.81 1.82 19.47
CA LYS A 303 -14.93 2.72 19.22
C LYS A 303 -14.57 3.60 18.01
N THR A 304 -15.28 3.41 16.90
CA THR A 304 -15.09 4.23 15.69
C THR A 304 -15.84 5.55 15.81
N ILE A 305 -15.17 6.66 15.52
CA ILE A 305 -15.71 8.01 15.69
C ILE A 305 -15.58 8.79 14.37
N HIS A 306 -16.73 9.20 13.82
CA HIS A 306 -16.79 10.06 12.64
C HIS A 306 -16.73 11.51 13.06
N GLN A 307 -15.51 12.03 13.18
CA GLN A 307 -15.24 13.39 13.66
C GLN A 307 -13.85 13.83 13.19
N ASP A 308 -13.68 15.12 12.91
CA ASP A 308 -12.35 15.71 12.77
C ASP A 308 -11.63 15.63 14.12
N PHE A 309 -10.54 14.86 14.19
CA PHE A 309 -9.76 14.67 15.41
C PHE A 309 -9.35 16.02 16.04
N LEU A 310 -9.05 17.05 15.24
CA LEU A 310 -8.66 18.38 15.73
C LEU A 310 -9.75 19.12 16.51
N THR A 311 -11.01 18.68 16.40
CA THR A 311 -12.15 19.24 17.12
C THR A 311 -12.44 18.52 18.44
N THR A 312 -11.68 17.46 18.73
CA THR A 312 -11.84 16.67 19.95
C THR A 312 -11.31 17.46 21.14
N ASP A 313 -12.04 17.48 22.26
CA ASP A 313 -11.55 18.11 23.49
C ASP A 313 -10.62 17.15 24.25
N PRO A 314 -9.31 17.46 24.37
CA PRO A 314 -8.36 16.62 25.10
C PRO A 314 -8.67 16.53 26.60
N CYS A 315 -9.42 17.50 27.14
CA CYS A 315 -9.76 17.61 28.57
C CYS A 315 -11.14 17.05 28.91
N SER A 316 -11.86 16.47 27.94
CA SER A 316 -13.13 15.80 28.22
C SER A 316 -12.93 14.55 29.09
N GLU A 317 -13.96 14.17 29.86
CA GLU A 317 -13.88 13.04 30.81
C GLU A 317 -13.44 11.73 30.15
N GLU A 318 -13.86 11.45 28.91
CA GLU A 318 -13.44 10.25 28.16
C GLU A 318 -11.94 10.30 27.77
N ASN A 319 -11.43 11.49 27.43
CA ASN A 319 -10.11 11.69 26.84
C ASN A 319 -9.00 11.96 27.87
N MET A 320 -9.36 12.40 29.07
CA MET A 320 -8.42 12.61 30.17
C MET A 320 -7.66 11.34 30.56
N CYS A 321 -8.17 10.16 30.23
CA CYS A 321 -7.53 8.88 30.54
C CYS A 321 -6.64 8.34 29.40
N VAL A 322 -6.57 9.01 28.25
CA VAL A 322 -5.79 8.53 27.09
C VAL A 322 -4.29 8.61 27.39
N GLU A 323 -3.61 7.48 27.28
CA GLU A 323 -2.18 7.34 27.58
C GLU A 323 -1.31 7.19 26.32
N TYR A 324 -1.88 6.69 25.21
CA TYR A 324 -1.15 6.36 24.00
C TYR A 324 -1.90 6.86 22.75
N THR A 325 -1.17 7.35 21.76
CA THR A 325 -1.78 7.83 20.51
C THR A 325 -0.96 7.41 19.28
N ILE A 326 -1.64 6.92 18.23
CA ILE A 326 -1.10 6.85 16.87
C ILE A 326 -1.59 8.06 16.07
N VAL A 327 -0.64 8.74 15.43
CA VAL A 327 -0.86 9.81 14.47
C VAL A 327 -0.32 9.34 13.12
N ASP A 328 -1.21 8.79 12.29
CA ASP A 328 -0.93 8.39 10.90
C ASP A 328 -1.76 9.24 9.92
N PRO A 329 -1.44 10.53 9.77
CA PRO A 329 -2.30 11.48 9.06
C PRO A 329 -2.27 11.26 7.55
N SER A 330 -3.19 11.94 6.87
CA SER A 330 -3.12 12.08 5.41
C SER A 330 -1.76 12.60 4.97
N CYS A 331 -1.12 11.83 4.09
CA CYS A 331 0.23 12.05 3.59
C CYS A 331 0.21 12.15 2.05
N SER A 332 1.28 12.62 1.42
CA SER A 332 1.42 12.60 -0.05
C SER A 332 1.32 11.20 -0.65
N GLY A 333 1.68 10.18 0.14
CA GLY A 333 1.71 8.76 -0.21
C GLY A 333 2.80 8.42 -1.21
N SER A 334 3.83 9.27 -1.32
CA SER A 334 4.96 9.13 -2.23
C SER A 334 5.83 7.89 -1.96
N GLY A 335 5.73 7.30 -0.77
CA GLY A 335 6.42 6.06 -0.42
C GLY A 335 5.69 4.78 -0.85
N MET A 336 4.41 4.84 -1.22
CA MET A 336 3.67 3.64 -1.61
C MET A 336 4.10 3.15 -3.00
N ALA A 337 4.82 2.04 -3.10
CA ALA A 337 5.28 1.50 -4.38
C ALA A 337 4.12 1.10 -5.32
N SER A 338 2.98 0.73 -4.75
CA SER A 338 1.76 0.42 -5.51
C SER A 338 1.01 1.66 -6.00
N ARG A 339 1.32 2.86 -5.47
CA ARG A 339 0.69 4.10 -5.87
C ARG A 339 1.34 4.59 -7.15
N LYS A 340 0.64 4.39 -8.26
CA LYS A 340 1.08 4.77 -9.60
C LYS A 340 0.71 6.20 -9.98
N ASP A 341 0.28 7.02 -9.01
CA ASP A 341 -0.12 8.41 -9.25
C ASP A 341 1.08 9.28 -9.69
N TYR A 342 2.31 8.91 -9.35
CA TYR A 342 3.52 9.57 -9.88
C TYR A 342 3.62 9.54 -11.41
N LEU A 343 2.87 8.66 -12.08
CA LEU A 343 2.83 8.60 -13.54
C LEU A 343 2.05 9.77 -14.18
N VAL A 344 1.31 10.56 -13.39
CA VAL A 344 0.55 11.74 -13.86
C VAL A 344 1.05 13.07 -13.26
N ASP A 345 2.07 13.03 -12.40
CA ASP A 345 2.60 14.22 -11.71
C ASP A 345 3.67 14.91 -12.58
N ASP A 346 3.26 15.91 -13.38
CA ASP A 346 4.16 16.74 -14.23
C ASP A 346 4.33 18.19 -13.71
N ASP A 347 3.58 18.63 -12.68
CA ASP A 347 3.61 20.01 -12.16
C ASP A 347 4.26 20.14 -10.77
N MET A 348 5.58 20.37 -10.81
CA MET A 348 6.44 20.58 -9.65
C MET A 348 6.06 21.77 -8.75
N GLN A 349 5.28 22.75 -9.23
CA GLN A 349 4.89 23.91 -8.41
C GLN A 349 3.66 23.60 -7.55
N GLU A 350 2.64 23.00 -8.15
CA GLU A 350 1.44 22.57 -7.45
C GLU A 350 1.77 21.53 -6.36
N ASP A 351 2.72 20.64 -6.64
CA ASP A 351 3.16 19.62 -5.69
C ASP A 351 3.84 20.22 -4.45
N ARG A 352 4.62 21.30 -4.61
CA ARG A 352 5.22 22.00 -3.46
C ARG A 352 4.18 22.70 -2.59
N ALA A 353 3.15 23.30 -3.19
CA ALA A 353 2.06 23.92 -2.43
C ALA A 353 1.28 22.87 -1.64
N ARG A 354 0.95 21.73 -2.28
CA ARG A 354 0.30 20.60 -1.63
C ARG A 354 1.12 20.01 -0.48
N LEU A 355 2.42 19.79 -0.69
CA LEU A 355 3.33 19.30 0.36
C LEU A 355 3.35 20.25 1.57
N ARG A 356 3.37 21.57 1.32
CA ARG A 356 3.32 22.57 2.40
C ARG A 356 2.01 22.51 3.18
N SER A 357 0.87 22.38 2.51
CA SER A 357 -0.43 22.22 3.16
C SER A 357 -0.52 20.93 3.98
N LEU A 358 0.04 19.83 3.47
CA LEU A 358 0.13 18.56 4.18
C LEU A 358 1.01 18.67 5.43
N HIS A 359 2.21 19.24 5.33
CA HIS A 359 3.08 19.53 6.46
C HIS A 359 2.33 20.31 7.57
N GLN A 360 1.66 21.41 7.21
CA GLN A 360 0.91 22.23 8.17
C GLN A 360 -0.22 21.45 8.86
N LEU A 361 -0.97 20.63 8.10
CA LEU A 361 -2.01 19.78 8.67
C LEU A 361 -1.42 18.73 9.63
N GLN A 362 -0.31 18.10 9.25
CA GLN A 362 0.37 17.08 10.03
C GLN A 362 0.91 17.67 11.34
N CYS A 363 1.54 18.84 11.31
CA CYS A 363 1.96 19.56 12.51
C CYS A 363 0.77 19.82 13.45
N ARG A 364 -0.37 20.32 12.93
CA ARG A 364 -1.57 20.57 13.75
C ARG A 364 -2.09 19.31 14.43
N ILE A 365 -2.19 18.19 13.70
CA ILE A 365 -2.69 16.92 14.22
C ILE A 365 -1.75 16.38 15.31
N LEU A 366 -0.44 16.41 15.06
CA LEU A 366 0.54 15.91 16.00
C LEU A 366 0.61 16.77 17.27
N THR A 367 0.64 18.10 17.15
CA THR A 367 0.57 19.01 18.31
C THR A 367 -0.70 18.80 19.10
N HIS A 368 -1.84 18.58 18.43
CA HIS A 368 -3.10 18.27 19.12
C HIS A 368 -3.03 16.95 19.88
N ALA A 369 -2.46 15.88 19.29
CA ALA A 369 -2.27 14.60 19.98
C ALA A 369 -1.38 14.71 21.24
N LEU A 370 -0.35 15.56 21.22
CA LEU A 370 0.52 15.83 22.36
C LEU A 370 -0.17 16.64 23.47
N SER A 371 -1.27 17.34 23.17
CA SER A 371 -1.98 18.17 24.15
C SER A 371 -2.84 17.39 25.16
N PHE A 372 -3.01 16.07 24.96
CA PHE A 372 -3.83 15.23 25.82
C PHE A 372 -3.18 15.06 27.21
N PRO A 373 -3.88 15.38 28.31
CA PRO A 373 -3.27 15.54 29.64
C PRO A 373 -2.62 14.30 30.25
N SER A 374 -3.00 13.09 29.81
CA SER A 374 -2.44 11.83 30.31
C SER A 374 -1.59 11.10 29.28
N VAL A 375 -1.45 11.66 28.07
CA VAL A 375 -0.66 11.01 27.02
C VAL A 375 0.79 10.91 27.46
N ARG A 376 1.32 9.70 27.32
CA ARG A 376 2.69 9.31 27.68
C ARG A 376 3.51 9.07 26.44
N ARG A 377 2.91 8.49 25.41
CA ARG A 377 3.57 8.17 24.13
C ARG A 377 2.67 8.51 22.95
N VAL A 378 3.27 9.15 21.96
CA VAL A 378 2.64 9.41 20.66
C VAL A 378 3.56 8.91 19.57
N VAL A 379 3.06 8.00 18.73
CA VAL A 379 3.77 7.60 17.51
C VAL A 379 3.23 8.40 16.35
N TYR A 380 4.13 9.10 15.67
CA TYR A 380 3.87 9.75 14.40
C TYR A 380 4.40 8.88 13.26
N SER A 381 3.59 8.68 12.22
CA SER A 381 4.03 7.95 11.03
C SER A 381 3.47 8.52 9.74
N THR A 382 4.20 8.33 8.65
CA THR A 382 3.69 8.63 7.31
C THR A 382 4.13 7.59 6.29
N CYS A 383 3.37 7.57 5.20
CA CYS A 383 3.65 6.87 3.95
C CYS A 383 4.44 7.73 2.94
N SER A 384 5.22 8.71 3.40
CA SER A 384 5.92 9.70 2.57
C SER A 384 7.44 9.52 2.60
N VAL A 385 8.09 9.79 1.47
CA VAL A 385 9.56 9.90 1.40
C VAL A 385 10.07 11.33 1.60
N HIS A 386 9.20 12.34 1.62
CA HIS A 386 9.58 13.75 1.73
C HIS A 386 10.01 14.09 3.15
N ARG A 387 11.10 14.85 3.31
CA ARG A 387 11.56 15.32 4.62
C ARG A 387 10.57 16.30 5.25
N GLU A 388 9.92 17.07 4.38
CA GLU A 388 8.92 18.08 4.71
C GLU A 388 7.73 17.50 5.46
N GLU A 389 7.33 16.26 5.15
CA GLU A 389 6.24 15.56 5.83
C GLU A 389 6.74 14.69 6.99
N ASN A 390 8.04 14.64 7.26
CA ASN A 390 8.63 13.68 8.19
C ASN A 390 9.43 14.42 9.27
N GLU A 391 10.75 14.53 9.11
CA GLU A 391 11.62 15.13 10.10
C GLU A 391 11.33 16.62 10.32
N ASP A 392 10.93 17.35 9.27
CA ASP A 392 10.59 18.77 9.41
C ASP A 392 9.29 18.97 10.23
N VAL A 393 8.32 18.04 10.16
CA VAL A 393 7.14 18.02 11.04
C VAL A 393 7.57 17.74 12.48
N VAL A 394 8.38 16.70 12.67
CA VAL A 394 8.88 16.29 13.99
C VAL A 394 9.62 17.44 14.68
N ARG A 395 10.55 18.09 13.98
CA ARG A 395 11.25 19.28 14.46
C ARG A 395 10.26 20.37 14.88
N THR A 396 9.41 20.78 13.95
CA THR A 396 8.49 21.92 14.15
C THR A 396 7.63 21.69 15.39
N VAL A 397 7.15 20.46 15.59
CA VAL A 397 6.30 20.13 16.73
C VAL A 397 7.10 20.02 18.04
N LEU A 398 8.32 19.49 18.03
CA LEU A 398 9.19 19.47 19.21
C LEU A 398 9.53 20.88 19.70
N GLU A 399 9.83 21.80 18.79
CA GLU A 399 10.10 23.21 19.11
C GLU A 399 8.88 23.92 19.72
N GLN A 400 7.67 23.46 19.40
CA GLN A 400 6.41 24.05 19.86
C GLN A 400 5.82 23.36 21.10
N SER A 401 6.28 22.16 21.43
CA SER A 401 5.66 21.28 22.42
C SER A 401 6.60 21.03 23.59
N ASP A 402 6.36 21.73 24.70
CA ASP A 402 7.06 21.46 25.95
C ASP A 402 6.65 20.09 26.53
N GLY A 403 7.58 19.45 27.23
CA GLY A 403 7.29 18.25 28.02
C GLY A 403 7.28 16.94 27.23
N PHE A 404 7.78 16.90 26.00
CA PHE A 404 8.01 15.67 25.24
C PHE A 404 9.44 15.60 24.73
N ARG A 405 9.95 14.39 24.54
CA ARG A 405 11.23 14.11 23.86
C ARG A 405 11.05 13.02 22.83
N LEU A 406 11.94 12.98 21.84
CA LEU A 406 12.03 11.80 20.98
C LEU A 406 12.69 10.65 21.70
N VAL A 407 12.15 9.45 21.45
CA VAL A 407 12.75 8.19 21.88
C VAL A 407 13.23 7.48 20.62
N PRO A 408 14.49 7.02 20.57
CA PRO A 408 14.92 6.20 19.47
C PRO A 408 14.17 4.88 19.39
N VAL A 409 13.75 4.52 18.19
CA VAL A 409 12.91 3.33 17.94
C VAL A 409 13.64 2.32 17.06
N MET A 410 13.37 1.03 17.29
CA MET A 410 13.93 -0.08 16.49
C MET A 410 15.47 -0.10 16.41
N GLN A 411 16.18 0.53 17.36
CA GLN A 411 17.63 0.75 17.25
C GLN A 411 18.46 -0.53 17.17
N GLY A 412 17.96 -1.66 17.70
CA GLY A 412 18.67 -2.94 17.70
C GLY A 412 18.48 -3.80 16.45
N THR A 413 17.43 -3.57 15.65
CA THR A 413 17.06 -4.50 14.57
C THR A 413 16.94 -3.82 13.20
N TRP A 414 16.54 -2.54 13.15
CA TRP A 414 16.38 -1.81 11.90
C TRP A 414 17.58 -0.88 11.67
N ASP A 415 18.15 -0.81 10.47
CA ASP A 415 19.34 0.01 10.18
C ASP A 415 19.02 1.44 9.73
N ARG A 416 18.05 1.59 8.81
CA ARG A 416 17.79 2.89 8.17
C ARG A 416 17.19 3.90 9.16
N ARG A 417 17.78 5.09 9.21
CA ARG A 417 17.38 6.21 10.06
C ARG A 417 16.76 7.37 9.27
N GLY A 418 16.20 8.32 10.01
CA GLY A 418 15.72 9.59 9.47
C GLY A 418 16.86 10.44 8.89
N LEU A 419 16.47 11.46 8.13
CA LEU A 419 17.38 12.42 7.53
C LEU A 419 17.80 13.47 8.56
N SER A 420 19.03 13.99 8.42
CA SER A 420 19.42 15.17 9.18
C SER A 420 18.52 16.34 8.80
N THR A 421 18.08 17.04 9.82
CA THR A 421 17.21 18.17 9.69
C THR A 421 18.04 19.46 9.79
N SER A 422 19.25 19.43 10.38
CA SER A 422 20.08 20.62 10.69
C SER A 422 20.38 21.52 9.48
N GLN A 423 20.38 22.83 9.75
CA GLN A 423 20.95 23.87 8.89
C GLN A 423 22.25 24.32 9.56
N ASP A 424 23.33 24.49 8.79
CA ASP A 424 24.57 25.13 9.24
C ASP A 424 25.30 24.49 10.44
N GLY A 425 25.35 23.15 10.50
CA GLY A 425 26.32 22.44 11.36
C GLY A 425 25.91 22.24 12.83
N GLU A 426 24.65 22.51 13.19
CA GLU A 426 24.11 22.08 14.48
C GLU A 426 23.91 20.55 14.54
N GLU A 427 24.21 19.96 15.70
CA GLU A 427 23.90 18.55 15.98
C GLU A 427 22.39 18.39 16.12
N ASP A 428 21.80 17.60 15.23
CA ASP A 428 20.39 17.25 15.27
C ASP A 428 20.22 15.73 15.40
N HIS A 429 19.66 15.31 16.54
CA HIS A 429 19.42 13.91 16.87
C HIS A 429 18.06 13.38 16.36
N ILE A 430 17.24 14.21 15.69
CA ILE A 430 15.92 13.80 15.18
C ILE A 430 16.08 12.61 14.23
N GLY A 431 17.00 12.70 13.26
CA GLY A 431 17.23 11.64 12.29
C GLY A 431 17.56 10.29 12.93
N GLU A 432 18.44 10.29 13.94
CA GLU A 432 18.90 9.10 14.66
C GLU A 432 17.80 8.45 15.51
N CYS A 433 16.82 9.23 15.95
CA CYS A 433 15.67 8.74 16.72
C CYS A 433 14.56 8.16 15.84
N CYS A 434 14.54 8.52 14.55
CA CYS A 434 13.47 8.16 13.63
C CYS A 434 13.85 6.97 12.74
N VAL A 435 12.84 6.24 12.29
CA VAL A 435 12.98 5.14 11.33
C VAL A 435 12.45 5.57 9.97
N ARG A 436 13.20 5.26 8.92
CA ARG A 436 12.72 5.30 7.53
C ARG A 436 12.73 3.90 6.93
N ALA A 437 11.85 3.68 5.97
CA ALA A 437 11.84 2.50 5.10
C ALA A 437 11.78 2.92 3.63
N SER A 438 12.21 2.04 2.73
CA SER A 438 12.29 2.27 1.28
C SER A 438 12.03 0.99 0.49
N PRO A 439 11.31 1.05 -0.65
CA PRO A 439 11.14 -0.08 -1.55
C PRO A 439 12.47 -0.68 -2.01
N HIS A 440 13.41 0.16 -2.43
CA HIS A 440 14.63 -0.29 -3.10
C HIS A 440 15.61 -1.00 -2.17
N THR A 441 15.65 -0.58 -0.91
CA THR A 441 16.65 -1.06 0.02
C THR A 441 16.08 -2.03 1.05
N ASP A 442 14.88 -1.75 1.57
CA ASP A 442 14.32 -2.50 2.68
C ASP A 442 13.18 -3.43 2.23
N LEU A 443 12.82 -3.39 0.94
CA LEU A 443 11.75 -4.20 0.32
C LEU A 443 10.41 -4.05 1.06
N THR A 444 10.06 -2.83 1.44
CA THR A 444 8.74 -2.44 1.98
C THR A 444 8.24 -1.20 1.25
N ASN A 445 7.06 -0.70 1.57
CA ASN A 445 6.73 0.68 1.17
C ASN A 445 7.70 1.68 1.84
N GLY A 446 7.87 2.82 1.18
CA GLY A 446 8.48 4.00 1.77
C GLY A 446 7.65 4.48 2.96
N PHE A 447 8.28 4.60 4.12
CA PHE A 447 7.57 4.84 5.37
C PHE A 447 8.47 5.60 6.37
N PHE A 448 7.83 6.31 7.30
CA PHE A 448 8.51 7.06 8.36
C PHE A 448 7.83 6.82 9.70
N VAL A 449 8.61 6.70 10.78
CA VAL A 449 8.12 6.54 12.16
C VAL A 449 8.96 7.35 13.14
N ALA A 450 8.30 8.11 14.01
CA ALA A 450 8.90 8.82 15.14
C ALA A 450 8.07 8.57 16.41
N LEU A 451 8.73 8.37 17.55
CA LEU A 451 8.08 8.19 18.85
C LEU A 451 8.41 9.36 19.78
N PHE A 452 7.35 10.02 20.25
CA PHE A 452 7.41 11.04 21.28
C PHE A 452 7.06 10.40 22.62
N GLU A 453 7.86 10.68 23.66
CA GLU A 453 7.56 10.27 25.03
C GLU A 453 7.58 11.47 25.96
N ARG A 454 6.57 11.57 26.83
CA ARG A 454 6.43 12.66 27.77
C ARG A 454 7.58 12.66 28.79
N THR A 455 8.13 13.84 29.06
CA THR A 455 9.18 14.05 30.06
C THR A 455 8.55 14.45 31.40
N GLY A 456 8.91 13.74 32.48
CA GLY A 456 8.44 14.00 33.85
C GLY A 456 7.25 13.13 34.33
N LYS A 457 7.20 12.87 35.65
CA LYS A 457 6.03 12.25 36.30
C LYS A 457 4.88 13.26 36.28
N SER A 458 3.68 12.83 35.91
CA SER A 458 2.45 13.62 35.90
C SER A 458 2.28 14.44 37.19
N GLY A 459 2.71 15.70 37.14
CA GLY A 459 2.47 16.69 38.18
C GLY A 459 1.24 17.49 37.80
N THR A 460 0.19 17.35 38.60
CA THR A 460 -0.99 18.22 38.62
C THR A 460 -0.59 19.69 38.53
N GLY A 461 -0.89 20.36 37.41
CA GLY A 461 -0.53 21.76 37.20
C GLY A 461 -1.02 22.28 35.87
N VAL A 462 -2.34 22.39 35.70
CA VAL A 462 -2.92 23.19 34.61
C VAL A 462 -2.58 24.65 34.87
N SER A 463 -1.50 25.14 34.26
CA SER A 463 -1.22 26.57 34.23
C SER A 463 -2.15 27.21 33.19
N LYS A 464 -3.26 27.79 33.66
CA LYS A 464 -4.09 28.69 32.85
C LYS A 464 -3.20 29.83 32.33
N ARG A 465 -2.90 29.86 31.03
CA ARG A 465 -2.42 31.09 30.37
C ARG A 465 -3.60 31.75 29.67
N GLN A 466 -3.88 32.97 30.11
CA GLN A 466 -4.80 33.92 29.51
C GLN A 466 -4.26 34.34 28.13
N VAL A 467 -5.14 34.39 27.15
CA VAL A 467 -4.90 35.04 25.86
C VAL A 467 -4.97 36.56 26.09
N PRO A 468 -3.96 37.37 25.68
CA PRO A 468 -4.09 38.82 25.74
C PRO A 468 -4.93 39.32 24.56
N GLU A 469 -6.04 39.99 24.88
CA GLU A 469 -6.74 40.91 23.97
C GLU A 469 -6.01 42.27 23.89
N ASP A 470 -6.16 42.89 22.72
CA ASP A 470 -6.01 44.32 22.39
C ASP A 470 -4.61 44.92 22.16
N THR A 471 -4.32 45.25 20.88
CA THR A 471 -4.51 46.61 20.30
C THR A 471 -3.49 46.85 19.18
N ILE A 472 -3.92 47.01 17.93
CA ILE A 472 -3.38 48.07 17.04
C ILE A 472 -4.53 48.63 16.23
N ASN A 473 -4.86 49.89 16.52
CA ASN A 473 -5.78 50.73 15.77
C ASN A 473 -4.96 51.82 15.06
N GLY A 474 -5.23 52.06 13.77
CA GLY A 474 -5.21 53.40 13.19
C GLY A 474 -4.02 53.83 12.32
N HIS A 475 -4.23 53.82 11.00
CA HIS A 475 -4.04 54.91 10.01
C HIS A 475 -4.63 54.33 8.69
N GLY A 476 -5.59 54.89 7.95
CA GLY A 476 -6.10 56.24 7.82
C GLY A 476 -6.02 56.63 6.35
N GLN A 477 -7.13 56.54 5.59
CA GLN A 477 -7.50 57.49 4.52
C GLN A 477 -8.85 57.10 3.87
N SER A 478 -9.74 58.08 3.87
CA SER A 478 -11.07 58.13 3.26
C SER A 478 -11.01 58.34 1.74
N LEU A 479 -12.10 58.03 1.03
CA LEU A 479 -12.87 58.87 0.08
C LEU A 479 -14.13 58.05 -0.29
N ASP A 480 -15.33 58.44 0.17
CA ASP A 480 -16.40 59.11 -0.60
C ASP A 480 -16.99 58.24 -1.73
N GLU A 481 -18.29 57.97 -1.92
CA GLU A 481 -19.48 58.80 -1.74
C GLU A 481 -20.80 57.97 -1.79
N LYS A 482 -21.83 58.51 -1.10
CA LYS A 482 -23.27 58.62 -1.46
C LYS A 482 -24.27 57.44 -1.44
N HIS A 483 -25.26 57.66 -0.54
CA HIS A 483 -26.73 57.57 -0.69
C HIS A 483 -27.37 56.18 -0.98
N SER A 484 -28.49 55.78 -0.39
CA SER A 484 -29.59 56.51 0.24
C SER A 484 -30.54 55.55 1.00
N LYS A 485 -30.82 55.90 2.27
CA LYS A 485 -32.14 55.98 2.95
C LYS A 485 -33.13 54.80 2.79
N LYS A 486 -33.36 54.10 3.91
CA LYS A 486 -34.51 54.22 4.86
C LYS A 486 -35.85 53.66 4.36
N LYS A 487 -36.37 52.66 5.09
CA LYS A 487 -37.40 52.79 6.16
C LYS A 487 -37.56 51.40 6.81
N LYS A 488 -37.31 51.24 8.12
CA LYS A 488 -38.23 51.51 9.27
C LYS A 488 -39.55 50.74 9.12
N LYS A 489 -40.10 50.06 10.12
CA LYS A 489 -39.75 49.82 11.53
C LYS A 489 -40.88 48.92 12.08
N ALA A 490 -40.53 48.13 13.11
CA ALA A 490 -41.41 47.74 14.23
C ALA A 490 -42.54 46.73 13.90
N LYS A 491 -43.00 45.88 14.81
CA LYS A 491 -42.79 45.81 16.26
C LYS A 491 -43.09 44.39 16.75
N VAL A 492 -42.27 43.97 17.71
CA VAL A 492 -42.47 42.95 18.75
C VAL A 492 -43.91 42.86 19.28
N GLY A 493 -44.38 41.65 19.57
CA GLY A 493 -45.28 41.45 20.71
C GLY A 493 -46.24 40.25 20.68
N LYS A 494 -45.82 39.21 21.41
CA LYS A 494 -46.62 38.29 22.27
C LYS A 494 -47.35 37.08 21.69
N GLU A 495 -46.97 35.96 22.32
CA GLU A 495 -47.63 34.67 22.50
C GLU A 495 -49.08 34.80 22.99
N GLU A 496 -49.96 33.92 22.53
CA GLU A 496 -50.65 32.96 23.41
C GLU A 496 -51.36 31.86 22.60
N THR A 497 -51.45 30.72 23.25
CA THR A 497 -51.86 29.38 22.82
C THR A 497 -53.38 29.13 22.86
N VAL A 498 -53.80 28.08 22.14
CA VAL A 498 -54.82 27.05 22.48
C VAL A 498 -55.98 26.88 21.46
N GLU A 499 -55.92 25.70 20.81
CA GLU A 499 -56.91 24.71 20.37
C GLU A 499 -58.30 25.03 19.77
N SER A 500 -58.66 24.08 18.88
CA SER A 500 -59.98 23.58 18.43
C SER A 500 -60.51 24.17 17.12
N GLN A 501 -60.46 23.42 16.00
CA GLN A 501 -61.49 22.47 15.51
C GLN A 501 -62.81 23.24 15.21
N GLU A 502 -63.35 23.35 14.00
CA GLU A 502 -63.63 22.32 12.98
C GLU A 502 -64.06 22.98 11.65
N GLU A 503 -63.90 22.22 10.57
CA GLU A 503 -64.71 22.17 9.34
C GLU A 503 -65.09 23.46 8.59
N ALA A 504 -64.46 23.66 7.43
CA ALA A 504 -65.07 23.32 6.14
C ALA A 504 -64.16 23.76 4.99
N LEU A 505 -63.67 22.80 4.20
CA LEU A 505 -63.62 22.81 2.72
C LEU A 505 -62.78 21.59 2.27
N LYS A 506 -63.49 20.48 2.04
CA LYS A 506 -63.02 19.35 1.24
C LYS A 506 -63.18 19.73 -0.23
N ALA A 507 -62.10 19.64 -1.01
CA ALA A 507 -62.07 19.00 -2.33
C ALA A 507 -60.61 18.89 -2.80
N ASP A 508 -60.28 17.74 -3.38
CA ASP A 508 -59.07 17.45 -4.18
C ASP A 508 -57.76 17.05 -3.48
N VAL A 509 -57.75 15.90 -2.78
CA VAL A 509 -56.57 14.99 -2.77
C VAL A 509 -57.03 13.54 -2.53
N VAL A 510 -57.20 12.74 -3.59
CA VAL A 510 -57.04 11.27 -3.54
C VAL A 510 -56.56 10.79 -4.90
N GLU A 511 -55.24 10.77 -5.12
CA GLU A 511 -54.54 9.83 -6.02
C GLU A 511 -53.02 10.10 -6.03
N ASP A 512 -52.31 9.97 -4.89
CA ASP A 512 -50.85 9.74 -4.99
C ASP A 512 -50.15 9.10 -3.77
N ASP A 513 -50.86 8.41 -2.87
CA ASP A 513 -50.25 7.90 -1.62
C ASP A 513 -50.09 6.36 -1.54
N GLN A 514 -50.19 5.69 -2.69
CA GLN A 514 -49.87 4.25 -2.83
C GLN A 514 -48.67 3.95 -3.73
N LYS A 515 -48.15 4.92 -4.51
CA LYS A 515 -46.91 4.75 -5.28
C LYS A 515 -45.66 4.93 -4.41
N ASP A 516 -45.68 5.84 -3.43
CA ASP A 516 -44.48 6.22 -2.69
C ASP A 516 -44.08 5.20 -1.58
N LYS A 517 -45.05 4.47 -1.00
CA LYS A 517 -44.77 3.36 -0.07
C LYS A 517 -44.23 2.11 -0.77
N ASN A 518 -44.65 1.85 -2.01
CA ASN A 518 -44.14 0.73 -2.81
C ASN A 518 -42.78 1.04 -3.43
N GLU A 519 -42.49 2.28 -3.82
CA GLU A 519 -41.15 2.69 -4.24
C GLU A 519 -40.14 2.65 -3.10
N ARG A 520 -40.51 3.09 -1.88
CA ARG A 520 -39.62 2.97 -0.70
C ARG A 520 -39.36 1.52 -0.28
N LYS A 521 -40.34 0.62 -0.36
CA LYS A 521 -40.12 -0.84 -0.13
C LYS A 521 -39.29 -1.49 -1.24
N LYS A 522 -39.49 -1.11 -2.50
CA LYS A 522 -38.71 -1.63 -3.66
C LYS A 522 -37.27 -1.09 -3.67
N LYS A 523 -37.04 0.14 -3.19
CA LYS A 523 -35.71 0.76 -3.02
C LYS A 523 -34.95 0.20 -1.81
N LYS A 524 -35.66 -0.19 -0.74
CA LYS A 524 -35.09 -0.88 0.44
C LYS A 524 -34.77 -2.36 0.16
N LYS A 525 -35.59 -3.04 -0.66
CA LYS A 525 -35.31 -4.41 -1.16
C LYS A 525 -34.13 -4.43 -2.16
N ARG A 526 -34.06 -3.46 -3.09
CA ARG A 526 -32.91 -3.30 -4.01
C ARG A 526 -31.62 -2.87 -3.31
N ARG A 527 -31.68 -2.16 -2.18
CA ARG A 527 -30.50 -1.88 -1.34
C ARG A 527 -30.00 -3.12 -0.60
N LYS A 528 -30.88 -3.95 -0.05
CA LYS A 528 -30.51 -5.25 0.55
C LYS A 528 -29.95 -6.24 -0.47
N GLU A 529 -30.44 -6.24 -1.71
CA GLU A 529 -29.90 -7.06 -2.82
C GLU A 529 -28.56 -6.52 -3.37
N ASN A 530 -28.30 -5.21 -3.29
CA ASN A 530 -27.00 -4.64 -3.67
C ASN A 530 -25.94 -4.75 -2.57
N GLU A 531 -26.31 -4.71 -1.28
CA GLU A 531 -25.38 -4.92 -0.16
C GLU A 531 -24.88 -6.38 -0.08
N MET A 532 -25.62 -7.36 -0.62
CA MET A 532 -25.14 -8.74 -0.81
C MET A 532 -24.26 -8.93 -2.07
N ASN A 533 -24.22 -7.97 -3.00
CA ASN A 533 -23.55 -8.14 -4.29
C ASN A 533 -22.18 -7.45 -4.39
N VAL A 534 -21.75 -6.73 -3.36
CA VAL A 534 -20.40 -6.15 -3.29
C VAL A 534 -19.35 -7.18 -2.86
N ASP A 535 -19.78 -8.34 -2.34
CA ASP A 535 -18.91 -9.41 -1.81
C ASP A 535 -19.00 -10.76 -2.56
N VAL A 536 -19.70 -10.85 -3.71
CA VAL A 536 -19.95 -12.14 -4.41
C VAL A 536 -19.45 -12.20 -5.87
N CYS A 537 -18.85 -11.15 -6.42
CA CYS A 537 -18.46 -11.14 -7.84
C CYS A 537 -17.18 -11.94 -8.19
N ALA A 538 -16.76 -12.90 -7.36
CA ALA A 538 -15.67 -13.83 -7.64
C ALA A 538 -16.09 -15.32 -7.63
N SER A 539 -17.36 -15.64 -7.36
CA SER A 539 -17.76 -17.01 -7.03
C SER A 539 -18.57 -17.75 -8.09
N ASP A 540 -19.18 -17.07 -9.06
CA ASP A 540 -20.19 -17.70 -9.95
C ASP A 540 -19.71 -18.11 -11.36
N GLU A 541 -18.45 -17.84 -11.75
CA GLU A 541 -17.90 -18.33 -13.04
C GLU A 541 -16.84 -19.44 -12.91
N ILE A 542 -16.65 -20.03 -11.73
CA ILE A 542 -15.63 -21.09 -11.51
C ILE A 542 -16.27 -22.50 -11.41
N SER A 543 -17.60 -22.61 -11.56
CA SER A 543 -18.28 -23.92 -11.51
C SER A 543 -17.97 -24.81 -12.73
N ASP A 544 -17.59 -24.22 -13.87
CA ASP A 544 -17.28 -24.98 -15.09
C ASP A 544 -15.79 -25.35 -15.22
N ASP A 545 -14.89 -24.56 -14.64
CA ASP A 545 -13.45 -24.88 -14.62
C ASP A 545 -13.12 -25.98 -13.61
N VAL A 546 -13.82 -26.07 -12.48
CA VAL A 546 -13.66 -27.18 -11.52
C VAL A 546 -14.17 -28.50 -12.10
N LYS A 547 -15.17 -28.48 -13.00
CA LYS A 547 -15.62 -29.67 -13.73
C LYS A 547 -14.63 -30.08 -14.82
N GLN A 548 -13.93 -29.14 -15.45
CA GLN A 548 -12.87 -29.44 -16.43
C GLN A 548 -11.57 -29.93 -15.78
N ILE A 549 -11.20 -29.42 -14.60
CA ILE A 549 -10.03 -29.89 -13.84
C ILE A 549 -10.26 -31.30 -13.29
N LYS A 550 -11.47 -31.62 -12.78
CA LYS A 550 -11.82 -32.99 -12.39
C LYS A 550 -11.90 -33.97 -13.56
N LYS A 551 -12.25 -33.51 -14.77
CA LYS A 551 -12.21 -34.34 -16.00
C LYS A 551 -10.78 -34.56 -16.53
N LYS A 552 -9.88 -33.57 -16.41
CA LYS A 552 -8.46 -33.73 -16.79
C LYS A 552 -7.68 -34.60 -15.81
N HIS A 553 -7.94 -34.49 -14.51
CA HIS A 553 -7.32 -35.39 -13.51
C HIS A 553 -7.84 -36.82 -13.56
N LYS A 554 -9.09 -37.07 -13.95
CA LYS A 554 -9.58 -38.43 -14.17
C LYS A 554 -9.04 -39.06 -15.47
N LYS A 555 -8.60 -38.24 -16.43
CA LYS A 555 -7.96 -38.71 -17.67
C LYS A 555 -6.46 -38.98 -17.49
N SER A 556 -5.77 -38.18 -16.68
CA SER A 556 -4.35 -38.41 -16.35
C SER A 556 -4.14 -39.56 -15.37
N LYS A 557 -5.13 -39.90 -14.53
CA LYS A 557 -5.06 -41.05 -13.61
C LYS A 557 -5.38 -42.39 -14.27
N ASN A 558 -6.10 -42.39 -15.39
CA ASN A 558 -6.35 -43.60 -16.18
C ASN A 558 -5.23 -43.90 -17.19
N GLU A 559 -4.33 -42.95 -17.49
CA GLU A 559 -3.17 -43.17 -18.36
C GLU A 559 -1.89 -43.57 -17.57
N SER A 560 -1.93 -43.52 -16.23
CA SER A 560 -0.83 -43.93 -15.34
C SER A 560 -1.04 -45.26 -14.61
N GLU A 561 -2.15 -45.96 -14.86
CA GLU A 561 -2.41 -47.32 -14.32
C GLU A 561 -2.46 -48.40 -15.42
N GLU A 562 -2.07 -48.06 -16.67
CA GLU A 562 -2.00 -49.00 -17.80
C GLU A 562 -0.61 -49.01 -18.48
N SER A 563 0.45 -48.66 -17.74
CA SER A 563 1.84 -48.71 -18.22
C SER A 563 2.84 -49.42 -17.29
N ASP A 564 2.38 -50.09 -16.23
CA ASP A 564 3.17 -51.01 -15.41
C ASP A 564 2.64 -52.44 -15.49
N GLU A 565 2.49 -52.95 -16.72
CA GLU A 565 2.55 -54.38 -17.00
C GLU A 565 2.95 -54.55 -18.47
N LEU A 566 3.90 -55.46 -18.74
CA LEU A 566 4.39 -55.90 -20.07
C LEU A 566 5.59 -55.16 -20.70
N VAL A 567 6.81 -55.33 -20.15
CA VAL A 567 8.01 -55.58 -20.99
C VAL A 567 9.04 -56.48 -20.27
N MET A 568 8.77 -57.78 -20.23
CA MET A 568 9.82 -58.79 -20.37
C MET A 568 9.28 -59.84 -21.35
N ASP A 569 9.81 -59.89 -22.57
CA ASP A 569 10.38 -61.09 -23.20
C ASP A 569 10.52 -60.89 -24.74
N LYS A 570 11.62 -61.42 -25.26
CA LYS A 570 11.95 -61.73 -26.68
C LYS A 570 12.14 -60.57 -27.67
N CYS A 571 13.38 -60.36 -28.09
CA CYS A 571 13.86 -60.90 -29.38
C CYS A 571 15.37 -60.68 -29.54
N GLY A 572 16.13 -61.76 -29.76
CA GLY A 572 17.56 -61.66 -30.05
C GLY A 572 18.28 -63.00 -30.16
N LYS A 573 17.98 -63.79 -31.20
CA LYS A 573 18.88 -64.85 -31.66
C LYS A 573 18.76 -65.02 -33.18
N LYS A 574 19.88 -64.75 -33.89
CA LYS A 574 20.51 -65.71 -34.82
C LYS A 574 21.92 -65.26 -35.21
N GLU A 575 22.87 -66.16 -34.92
CA GLU A 575 24.09 -66.49 -35.67
C GLU A 575 25.18 -65.41 -35.78
N LYS A 576 26.48 -65.63 -35.52
CA LYS A 576 27.34 -66.82 -35.51
C LYS A 576 28.67 -66.39 -34.85
N LYS A 577 29.24 -67.17 -33.93
CA LYS A 577 30.66 -67.60 -34.02
C LYS A 577 30.97 -68.68 -32.98
N LYS A 578 31.63 -69.72 -33.51
CA LYS A 578 31.99 -71.00 -32.92
C LYS A 578 33.17 -70.86 -31.95
N LYS A 579 33.16 -71.76 -30.94
CA LYS A 579 34.31 -72.32 -30.19
C LYS A 579 35.04 -71.32 -29.28
N GLY A 580 35.30 -71.59 -28.01
CA GLY A 580 35.10 -72.77 -27.20
C GLY A 580 36.03 -72.69 -25.98
N SER A 581 35.70 -73.49 -24.97
CA SER A 581 36.59 -74.00 -23.92
C SER A 581 36.84 -73.15 -22.67
N LYS A 582 36.15 -73.61 -21.61
CA LYS A 582 36.66 -74.03 -20.29
C LYS A 582 37.13 -72.96 -19.29
N ARG A 583 36.46 -73.10 -18.11
CA ARG A 583 37.03 -73.23 -16.75
C ARG A 583 37.75 -71.99 -16.21
N LYS A 584 37.70 -71.64 -14.94
CA LYS A 584 37.07 -72.07 -13.68
C LYS A 584 37.67 -71.09 -12.66
N SER A 585 36.95 -70.78 -11.58
CA SER A 585 37.48 -70.34 -10.26
C SER A 585 38.32 -69.05 -10.26
N SER A 586 38.40 -68.25 -9.21
CA SER A 586 37.93 -68.24 -7.83
C SER A 586 38.45 -66.90 -7.27
N GLU A 587 37.80 -66.40 -6.21
CA GLU A 587 38.41 -65.80 -5.00
C GLU A 587 39.46 -64.67 -5.15
N ASN A 588 39.65 -63.73 -4.23
CA ASN A 588 38.99 -63.13 -3.07
C ASN A 588 40.10 -62.19 -2.51
N SER A 589 39.77 -61.31 -1.55
CA SER A 589 40.74 -60.66 -0.62
C SER A 589 41.66 -59.58 -1.24
N ASP A 590 42.13 -58.54 -0.57
CA ASP A 590 42.00 -58.13 0.84
C ASP A 590 42.52 -56.69 1.02
N SER A 591 42.11 -56.07 2.14
CA SER A 591 42.87 -55.15 3.01
C SER A 591 43.42 -53.77 2.53
N ALA A 592 43.17 -52.77 3.39
CA ALA A 592 43.79 -51.43 3.48
C ALA A 592 45.12 -51.48 4.31
N PRO A 593 45.70 -50.40 4.91
CA PRO A 593 45.81 -48.95 4.64
C PRO A 593 47.28 -48.38 4.80
N LEU A 594 47.46 -47.04 4.77
CA LEU A 594 48.41 -46.14 5.52
C LEU A 594 49.29 -45.13 4.73
N VAL A 595 49.04 -43.84 5.05
CA VAL A 595 49.86 -42.61 5.25
C VAL A 595 51.38 -42.58 4.92
N THR A 596 51.85 -41.49 4.29
CA THR A 596 53.09 -40.73 4.65
C THR A 596 53.16 -39.32 4.02
N ASP A 597 53.76 -38.38 4.77
CA ASP A 597 54.13 -36.98 4.50
C ASP A 597 55.16 -36.75 3.35
N GLN A 598 55.16 -35.54 2.74
CA GLN A 598 56.26 -34.54 2.84
C GLN A 598 56.12 -33.34 1.89
N ALA A 599 56.66 -32.21 2.36
CA ALA A 599 56.65 -30.85 1.81
C ALA A 599 57.73 -30.57 0.73
N ASN A 600 57.62 -29.42 0.04
CA ASN A 600 58.81 -28.70 -0.46
C ASN A 600 58.55 -27.18 -0.61
N GLU A 601 59.44 -26.36 -0.03
CA GLU A 601 59.58 -24.90 -0.17
C GLU A 601 60.54 -24.54 -1.31
N SER A 602 60.45 -23.31 -1.87
CA SER A 602 61.65 -22.51 -2.20
C SER A 602 61.36 -21.02 -2.41
N GLN A 603 62.36 -20.22 -2.02
CA GLN A 603 62.38 -18.81 -1.58
C GLN A 603 62.66 -17.72 -2.68
N PRO A 604 62.76 -16.42 -2.31
CA PRO A 604 62.67 -15.24 -3.20
C PRO A 604 64.01 -14.46 -3.40
N SER A 605 63.99 -13.35 -4.16
CA SER A 605 65.10 -12.36 -4.23
C SER A 605 64.66 -10.90 -4.48
N ALA A 606 65.26 -9.97 -3.72
CA ALA A 606 65.13 -8.49 -3.73
C ALA A 606 66.06 -7.82 -4.79
N LYS A 607 66.05 -6.53 -5.18
CA LYS A 607 66.23 -5.23 -4.46
C LYS A 607 66.38 -4.10 -5.52
N LYS A 608 65.91 -2.85 -5.28
CA LYS A 608 66.71 -1.58 -5.34
C LYS A 608 65.92 -0.28 -5.04
N LYS A 609 66.61 0.64 -4.36
CA LYS A 609 66.21 1.97 -3.80
C LYS A 609 66.55 3.15 -4.72
N LYS A 610 65.87 4.30 -4.53
CA LYS A 610 66.39 5.72 -4.46
C LYS A 610 65.21 6.66 -4.09
N LYS A 611 65.08 7.28 -2.90
CA LYS A 611 65.73 8.42 -2.19
C LYS A 611 65.30 9.85 -2.61
N THR A 612 64.54 10.49 -1.69
CA THR A 612 64.59 11.89 -1.14
C THR A 612 64.28 13.14 -1.98
N LYS A 613 63.36 14.00 -1.49
CA LYS A 613 63.69 15.29 -0.81
C LYS A 613 62.48 15.92 -0.07
N LYS A 614 62.85 16.71 0.96
CA LYS A 614 62.11 17.41 2.02
C LYS A 614 62.01 18.93 1.68
N ILE A 615 61.19 19.69 2.42
CA ILE A 615 61.29 21.13 2.86
C ILE A 615 59.83 21.62 3.07
N ASP A 616 59.31 21.77 4.31
CA ASP A 616 59.47 22.87 5.32
C ASP A 616 58.88 24.21 4.79
N MET A 617 57.98 24.94 5.47
CA MET A 617 57.82 25.28 6.89
C MET A 617 56.37 25.25 7.37
#